data_AF-A0A3M1V8L4-F1
#
_entry.id   AF-A0A3M1V8L4-F1
#
_cell.length_a   1.000
_cell.length_b   1.000
_cell.length_c   1.000
_cell.angle_alpha   90.00
_cell.angle_beta   90.00
_cell.angle_gamma   90.00
#
_symmetry.space_group_name_H-M   'P 1'
#
loop_
_entity.id
_entity.type
_entity.pdbx_description
1 polymer ?
#
loop_
_entity_poly.entity_id
_entity_poly.type
_entity_poly.pdbx_seq_one_letter_code
_entity_poly.pdbx_strand_id
1 'polypeptide(L)'
;MTTKIGESMSRPEHYSKFFANLLSWQPHAWQEHLAAADDCDNRLIRIPPGMGKTEGVLAAWLFHAVARRRSAWPRRLVWCLPMRVLVEQTAARCRQVIDRWANSEGIAEADRPRVHILMGGEDTDRWWLHPERPAVLIGTQDMLLSRALNRGYASARARWPMEYALLNQDALWVMDEVQLMDV
;
A
#
# COMPACT_ATOMS: atom_id res chain seq x y z
N MET A 1 25.95 27.93 19.61
CA MET A 1 24.62 28.26 20.16
C MET A 1 23.61 28.00 19.06
N THR A 2 23.35 26.74 18.67
CA THR A 2 22.45 25.77 19.31
C THR A 2 21.00 26.23 19.36
N THR A 3 20.37 26.38 18.19
CA THR A 3 18.91 26.46 18.07
C THR A 3 18.36 25.04 18.19
N LYS A 4 17.74 24.76 19.34
CA LYS A 4 16.96 23.54 19.58
C LYS A 4 15.77 23.50 18.63
N ILE A 5 15.81 22.63 17.63
CA ILE A 5 14.60 22.16 16.95
C ILE A 5 14.15 20.94 17.74
N GLY A 6 13.40 21.21 18.80
CA GLY A 6 12.93 20.22 19.74
C GLY A 6 11.58 20.63 20.27
N GLU A 7 10.63 20.87 19.37
CA GLU A 7 9.21 20.88 19.71
C GLU A 7 8.59 19.61 19.14
N SER A 8 8.27 18.72 20.07
CA SER A 8 7.42 17.55 19.92
C SER A 8 6.00 18.01 19.59
N MET A 9 5.76 18.43 18.35
CA MET A 9 4.41 18.52 17.78
C MET A 9 3.87 17.11 17.55
N SER A 10 2.57 16.93 17.80
CA SER A 10 1.95 15.62 17.98
C SER A 10 2.01 14.76 16.70
N ARG A 11 2.18 13.44 16.86
CA ARG A 11 2.13 12.44 15.76
C ARG A 11 0.96 12.62 14.78
N PRO A 12 -0.27 12.96 15.23
CA PRO A 12 -1.42 13.21 14.36
C PRO A 12 -1.25 14.43 13.45
N GLU A 13 -0.75 15.56 13.95
CA GLU A 13 -0.64 16.81 13.18
C GLU A 13 0.27 16.67 11.95
N HIS A 14 1.34 15.88 12.07
CA HIS A 14 2.22 15.57 10.94
C HIS A 14 1.52 14.71 9.89
N TYR A 15 0.71 13.73 10.31
CA TYR A 15 -0.06 12.91 9.38
C TYR A 15 -1.18 13.71 8.72
N SER A 16 -1.97 14.50 9.46
CA SER A 16 -3.09 15.24 8.87
C SER A 16 -2.61 16.27 7.85
N LYS A 17 -1.47 16.92 8.10
CA LYS A 17 -0.81 17.78 7.10
C LYS A 17 -0.32 17.00 5.89
N PHE A 18 0.35 15.85 6.11
CA PHE A 18 0.79 14.96 5.03
C PHE A 18 -0.39 14.49 4.17
N PHE A 19 -1.48 14.09 4.80
CA PHE A 19 -2.70 13.61 4.15
C PHE A 19 -3.40 14.72 3.36
N ALA A 20 -3.51 15.92 3.93
CA ALA A 20 -4.10 17.06 3.25
C ALA A 20 -3.28 17.48 2.01
N ASN A 21 -1.94 17.40 2.08
CA ASN A 21 -1.08 17.62 0.91
C ASN A 21 -1.30 16.53 -0.16
N LEU A 22 -1.46 15.28 0.27
CA LEU A 22 -1.69 14.14 -0.61
C LEU A 22 -3.04 14.20 -1.34
N LEU A 23 -4.11 14.61 -0.65
CA LEU A 23 -5.48 14.37 -1.13
C LEU A 23 -6.34 15.64 -1.26
N SER A 24 -5.84 16.77 -0.76
CA SER A 24 -6.51 18.08 -0.77
C SER A 24 -7.78 18.15 0.09
N TRP A 25 -7.91 17.25 1.07
CA TRP A 25 -8.96 17.25 2.09
C TRP A 25 -8.42 16.67 3.41
N GLN A 26 -9.12 16.92 4.53
CA GLN A 26 -8.67 16.51 5.86
C GLN A 26 -9.00 15.04 6.15
N PRO A 27 -8.08 14.25 6.73
CA PRO A 27 -8.35 12.85 6.99
C PRO A 27 -9.57 12.66 7.89
N HIS A 28 -10.31 11.58 7.67
CA HIS A 28 -11.31 11.11 8.62
C HIS A 28 -10.63 10.59 9.89
N ALA A 29 -11.33 10.64 11.02
CA ALA A 29 -10.81 10.19 12.31
C ALA A 29 -10.24 8.76 12.29
N TRP A 30 -10.83 7.85 11.51
CA TRP A 30 -10.31 6.48 11.38
C TRP A 30 -8.95 6.42 10.66
N GLN A 31 -8.69 7.34 9.72
CA GLN A 31 -7.44 7.43 8.97
C GLN A 31 -6.32 7.97 9.87
N GLU A 32 -6.65 9.01 10.66
CA GLU A 32 -5.73 9.51 11.69
C GLU A 32 -5.41 8.43 12.72
N HIS A 33 -6.43 7.70 13.19
CA HIS A 33 -6.23 6.60 14.13
C HIS A 33 -5.38 5.46 13.56
N LEU A 34 -5.58 5.12 12.28
CA LEU A 34 -4.75 4.14 11.58
C LEU A 34 -3.29 4.61 11.51
N ALA A 35 -3.06 5.87 11.16
CA ALA A 35 -1.71 6.44 11.03
C ALA A 35 -1.05 6.77 12.37
N ALA A 36 -1.82 6.91 13.45
CA ALA A 36 -1.28 7.12 14.79
C ALA A 36 -0.53 5.87 15.33
N ALA A 37 -0.76 4.70 14.75
CA ALA A 37 -0.07 3.47 15.15
C ALA A 37 1.43 3.52 14.82
N ASP A 38 2.24 3.05 15.76
CA ASP A 38 3.70 3.06 15.67
C ASP A 38 4.20 1.90 14.84
N ASP A 39 3.60 0.77 15.11
CA ASP A 39 3.89 -0.53 14.53
C ASP A 39 2.70 -0.96 13.67
N CYS A 40 3.00 -1.76 12.65
CA CYS A 40 2.01 -2.28 11.73
C CYS A 40 1.45 -3.61 12.25
N ASP A 41 0.28 -3.55 12.90
CA ASP A 41 -0.38 -4.72 13.47
C ASP A 41 -1.59 -5.19 12.65
N ASN A 42 -1.94 -6.46 12.80
CA ASN A 42 -3.16 -7.03 12.23
C ASN A 42 -4.40 -6.38 12.83
N ARG A 43 -5.30 -5.90 11.97
CA ARG A 43 -6.50 -5.15 12.39
C ARG A 43 -7.68 -5.44 11.46
N LEU A 44 -8.88 -5.45 12.03
CA LEU A 44 -10.14 -5.38 11.29
C LEU A 44 -10.70 -3.97 11.39
N ILE A 45 -10.88 -3.29 10.26
CA ILE A 45 -11.44 -1.93 10.22
C ILE A 45 -12.75 -1.96 9.44
N ARG A 46 -13.86 -1.63 10.11
CA ARG A 46 -15.18 -1.51 9.47
C ARG A 46 -15.41 -0.07 9.07
N ILE A 47 -15.28 0.21 7.77
CA ILE A 47 -15.38 1.56 7.22
C ILE A 47 -16.58 1.59 6.26
N PRO A 48 -17.55 2.51 6.44
CA PRO A 48 -18.62 2.68 5.47
C PRO A 48 -18.12 3.05 4.07
N PRO A 49 -18.85 2.73 3.00
CA PRO A 49 -18.55 3.23 1.66
C PRO A 49 -18.45 4.76 1.65
N GLY A 50 -17.59 5.30 0.77
CA GLY A 50 -17.42 6.75 0.63
C GLY A 50 -16.54 7.43 1.69
N MET A 51 -16.01 6.70 2.68
CA MET A 51 -15.14 7.25 3.73
C MET A 51 -13.64 7.15 3.40
N GLY A 52 -13.28 7.08 2.12
CA GLY A 52 -11.90 7.10 1.63
C GLY A 52 -11.04 5.93 2.09
N LYS A 53 -11.55 4.68 2.04
CA LYS A 53 -10.82 3.47 2.47
C LYS A 53 -9.45 3.36 1.79
N THR A 54 -9.46 3.45 0.46
CA THR A 54 -8.27 3.32 -0.37
C THR A 54 -7.21 4.35 0.01
N GLU A 55 -7.64 5.60 0.11
CA GLU A 55 -6.82 6.74 0.48
C GLU A 55 -6.25 6.62 1.88
N GLY A 56 -7.05 6.22 2.86
CA GLY A 56 -6.63 6.12 4.25
C GLY A 56 -5.54 5.07 4.45
N VAL A 57 -5.74 3.88 3.88
CA VAL A 57 -4.77 2.78 3.97
C VAL A 57 -3.50 3.13 3.18
N LEU A 58 -3.63 3.63 1.94
CA LEU A 58 -2.48 4.02 1.13
C LEU A 58 -1.69 5.16 1.79
N ALA A 59 -2.36 6.18 2.33
CA ALA A 59 -1.70 7.31 2.96
C ALA A 59 -0.98 6.91 4.25
N ALA A 60 -1.58 6.04 5.08
CA ALA A 60 -0.91 5.52 6.27
C ALA A 60 0.36 4.74 5.91
N TRP A 61 0.28 3.88 4.89
CA TRP A 61 1.42 3.14 4.37
C TRP A 61 2.51 4.07 3.79
N LEU A 62 2.14 5.02 2.93
CA LEU A 62 3.08 6.01 2.37
C LEU A 62 3.77 6.82 3.48
N PHE A 63 3.01 7.26 4.47
CA PHE A 63 3.53 8.04 5.59
C PHE A 63 4.60 7.27 6.38
N HIS A 64 4.33 6.02 6.74
CA HIS A 64 5.24 5.25 7.58
C HIS A 64 6.34 4.51 6.82
N ALA A 65 5.98 3.75 5.79
CA ALA A 65 6.92 2.90 5.06
C ALA A 65 7.81 3.70 4.12
N VAL A 66 7.29 4.77 3.51
CA VAL A 66 7.99 5.52 2.45
C VAL A 66 8.57 6.83 2.96
N ALA A 67 7.74 7.75 3.47
CA ALA A 67 8.18 9.06 3.91
C ALA A 67 9.05 8.99 5.17
N ARG A 68 8.65 8.18 6.16
CA ARG A 68 9.39 8.00 7.42
C ARG A 68 10.35 6.82 7.43
N ARG A 69 10.29 5.94 6.42
CA ARG A 69 11.13 4.74 6.28
C ARG A 69 11.18 3.88 7.55
N ARG A 70 10.04 3.69 8.21
CA ARG A 70 9.95 2.88 9.44
C ARG A 70 10.05 1.40 9.12
N SER A 71 11.01 0.71 9.71
CA SER A 71 11.16 -0.74 9.57
C SER A 71 9.99 -1.56 10.13
N ALA A 72 9.21 -0.98 11.04
CA ALA A 72 7.99 -1.60 11.57
C ALA A 72 6.83 -1.62 10.57
N TRP A 73 6.95 -0.90 9.45
CA TRP A 73 5.95 -0.85 8.39
C TRP A 73 6.48 -1.52 7.12
N PRO A 74 5.82 -2.57 6.62
CA PRO A 74 6.28 -3.32 5.46
C PRO A 74 6.50 -2.49 4.20
N ARG A 75 7.54 -2.80 3.41
CA ARG A 75 7.82 -2.14 2.13
C ARG A 75 6.85 -2.49 1.01
N ARG A 76 6.09 -3.57 1.14
CA ARG A 76 5.08 -3.95 0.14
C ARG A 76 3.69 -3.85 0.70
N LEU A 77 2.84 -3.07 0.05
CA LEU A 77 1.40 -3.03 0.32
C LEU A 77 0.71 -3.99 -0.66
N VAL A 78 0.27 -5.15 -0.17
CA VAL A 78 -0.42 -6.16 -0.96
C VAL A 78 -1.92 -5.98 -0.79
N TRP A 79 -2.62 -5.61 -1.86
CA TRP A 79 -4.05 -5.33 -1.86
C TRP A 79 -4.81 -6.43 -2.60
N CYS A 80 -5.53 -7.25 -1.84
CA CYS A 80 -6.32 -8.37 -2.32
C CYS A 80 -7.78 -7.95 -2.48
N LEU A 81 -8.29 -8.08 -3.70
CA LEU A 81 -9.65 -7.68 -4.08
C LEU A 81 -10.41 -8.85 -4.72
N PRO A 82 -11.75 -8.91 -4.58
CA PRO A 82 -12.56 -10.02 -5.06
C PRO A 82 -12.79 -9.99 -6.58
N MET A 83 -12.66 -8.83 -7.23
CA MET A 83 -13.07 -8.65 -8.63
C MET A 83 -12.11 -7.77 -9.42
N ARG A 84 -11.96 -8.07 -10.72
CA ARG A 84 -11.06 -7.35 -11.65
C ARG A 84 -11.30 -5.84 -11.69
N VAL A 85 -12.56 -5.41 -11.78
CA VAL A 85 -12.93 -4.00 -11.87
C VAL A 85 -12.42 -3.22 -10.65
N LEU A 86 -12.48 -3.81 -9.45
CA LEU A 86 -11.98 -3.19 -8.23
C LEU A 86 -10.46 -3.07 -8.24
N VAL A 87 -9.74 -4.07 -8.78
CA VAL A 87 -8.28 -4.02 -8.93
C VAL A 87 -7.87 -2.86 -9.84
N GLU A 88 -8.50 -2.74 -11.00
CA GLU A 88 -8.22 -1.67 -11.97
C GLU A 88 -8.47 -0.29 -11.36
N GLN A 89 -9.62 -0.11 -10.71
CA GLN A 89 -9.99 1.14 -10.04
C GLN A 89 -9.03 1.48 -8.90
N THR A 90 -8.69 0.51 -8.05
CA THR A 90 -7.76 0.71 -6.93
C THR A 90 -6.37 1.04 -7.45
N ALA A 91 -5.89 0.37 -8.49
CA ALA A 91 -4.60 0.65 -9.10
C ALA A 91 -4.53 2.04 -9.73
N ALA A 92 -5.55 2.44 -10.48
CA ALA A 92 -5.65 3.80 -11.04
C ALA A 92 -5.62 4.85 -9.92
N ARG A 93 -6.36 4.60 -8.83
CA ARG A 93 -6.39 5.50 -7.68
C ARG A 93 -5.05 5.59 -6.96
N CYS A 94 -4.40 4.45 -6.69
CA CYS A 94 -3.08 4.41 -6.06
C CYS A 94 -2.03 5.17 -6.88
N ARG A 95 -1.99 4.96 -8.20
CA ARG A 95 -1.08 5.69 -9.10
C ARG A 95 -1.31 7.20 -9.02
N GLN A 96 -2.55 7.64 -9.16
CA GLN A 96 -2.90 9.07 -9.07
C GLN A 96 -2.44 9.71 -7.77
N VAL A 97 -2.66 9.02 -6.64
CA VAL A 97 -2.30 9.52 -5.31
C VAL A 97 -0.78 9.56 -5.13
N ILE A 98 -0.07 8.51 -5.53
CA ILE A 98 1.39 8.43 -5.46
C ILE A 98 2.04 9.48 -6.36
N ASP A 99 1.57 9.64 -7.60
CA ASP A 99 2.13 10.63 -8.54
C ASP A 99 1.93 12.05 -8.05
N ARG A 100 0.75 12.37 -7.51
CA ARG A 100 0.48 13.68 -6.93
C ARG A 100 1.47 14.01 -5.80
N TRP A 101 1.67 13.06 -4.89
CA TRP A 101 2.63 13.21 -3.78
C TRP A 101 4.06 13.31 -4.25
N ALA A 102 4.47 12.42 -5.14
CA ALA A 102 5.82 12.43 -5.68
C ALA A 102 6.12 13.75 -6.39
N ASN A 103 5.17 14.28 -7.15
CA ASN A 103 5.30 15.57 -7.79
C ASN A 103 5.38 16.72 -6.77
N SER A 104 4.59 16.70 -5.68
CA SER A 104 4.64 17.75 -4.66
C SER A 104 5.95 17.75 -3.87
N GLU A 105 6.56 16.58 -3.69
CA GLU A 105 7.83 16.41 -2.97
C GLU A 105 9.07 16.46 -3.90
N GLY A 106 8.88 16.62 -5.21
CA GLY A 106 9.98 16.63 -6.19
C GLY A 106 10.69 15.27 -6.35
N ILE A 107 9.99 14.17 -6.08
CA ILE A 107 10.52 12.80 -6.17
C ILE A 107 10.57 12.37 -7.64
N ALA A 108 11.78 12.01 -8.08
CA ALA A 108 12.02 11.49 -9.42
C ALA A 108 11.21 10.21 -9.68
N GLU A 109 10.76 10.01 -10.92
CA GLU A 109 9.93 8.87 -11.31
C GLU A 109 10.55 7.51 -10.92
N ALA A 110 11.88 7.38 -11.04
CA ALA A 110 12.60 6.17 -10.68
C ALA A 110 12.55 5.81 -9.18
N ASP A 111 12.30 6.80 -8.31
CA ASP A 111 12.28 6.66 -6.85
C ASP A 111 10.86 6.57 -6.28
N ARG A 112 9.84 6.66 -7.13
CA ARG A 112 8.44 6.54 -6.71
C ARG A 112 8.09 5.10 -6.35
N PRO A 113 7.25 4.87 -5.32
CA PRO A 113 6.64 3.57 -5.12
C PRO A 113 5.87 3.13 -6.36
N ARG A 114 6.12 1.90 -6.82
CA ARG A 114 5.47 1.38 -8.03
C ARG A 114 4.18 0.65 -7.71
N VAL A 115 3.18 0.77 -8.60
CA VAL A 115 1.90 0.06 -8.50
C VAL A 115 1.86 -1.03 -9.55
N HIS A 116 1.85 -2.28 -9.10
CA HIS A 116 1.84 -3.47 -9.94
C HIS A 116 0.49 -4.18 -9.85
N ILE A 117 -0.03 -4.61 -11.00
CA ILE A 117 -1.28 -5.37 -11.09
C ILE A 117 -0.94 -6.85 -11.24
N LEU A 118 -1.57 -7.69 -10.42
CA LEU A 118 -1.47 -9.14 -10.46
C LEU A 118 -2.84 -9.71 -10.80
N MET A 119 -3.14 -9.78 -12.09
CA MET A 119 -4.41 -10.24 -12.63
C MET A 119 -4.20 -11.23 -13.78
N GLY A 120 -5.01 -12.30 -13.84
CA GLY A 120 -4.90 -13.29 -14.92
C GLY A 120 -5.22 -12.68 -16.28
N GLY A 121 -4.56 -13.13 -17.35
CA GLY A 121 -4.80 -12.62 -18.71
C GLY A 121 -4.16 -11.27 -19.04
N GLU A 122 -3.36 -10.71 -18.14
CA GLU A 122 -2.49 -9.56 -18.41
C GLU A 122 -1.02 -10.00 -18.38
N ASP A 123 -0.19 -9.31 -19.17
CA ASP A 123 1.26 -9.49 -19.08
C ASP A 123 1.72 -9.14 -17.66
N THR A 124 2.25 -10.14 -16.96
CA THR A 124 2.60 -9.97 -15.56
C THR A 124 3.79 -9.01 -15.45
N ASP A 125 3.52 -7.85 -14.86
CA ASP A 125 4.54 -6.90 -14.42
C ASP A 125 5.69 -7.61 -13.72
N ARG A 126 6.92 -7.21 -14.00
CA ARG A 126 8.12 -7.77 -13.35
C ARG A 126 8.35 -7.14 -11.98
N TRP A 127 7.34 -7.20 -11.12
CA TRP A 127 7.29 -6.58 -9.79
C TRP A 127 8.39 -7.09 -8.84
N TRP A 128 8.90 -8.30 -9.09
CA TRP A 128 9.97 -8.93 -8.32
C TRP A 128 11.38 -8.42 -8.64
N LEU A 129 11.57 -7.53 -9.64
CA LEU A 129 12.91 -7.08 -10.05
C LEU A 129 13.60 -6.16 -9.04
N HIS A 130 12.83 -5.39 -8.28
CA HIS A 130 13.35 -4.40 -7.34
C HIS A 130 12.77 -4.60 -5.94
N PRO A 131 13.06 -5.74 -5.29
CA PRO A 131 12.50 -6.07 -3.97
C PRO A 131 12.96 -5.10 -2.86
N GLU A 132 14.01 -4.34 -3.09
CA GLU A 132 14.51 -3.29 -2.21
C GLU A 132 13.65 -2.02 -2.21
N ARG A 133 12.80 -1.84 -3.23
CA ARG A 133 11.99 -0.63 -3.40
C ARG A 133 10.57 -0.83 -2.85
N PRO A 134 9.96 0.21 -2.25
CA PRO A 134 8.56 0.15 -1.87
C PRO A 134 7.64 -0.08 -3.07
N ALA A 135 6.64 -0.94 -2.91
CA ALA A 135 5.69 -1.24 -3.98
C ALA A 135 4.29 -1.52 -3.45
N VAL A 136 3.28 -1.15 -4.25
CA VAL A 136 1.90 -1.55 -4.06
C VAL A 136 1.60 -2.67 -5.06
N LEU A 137 1.23 -3.84 -4.56
CA LEU A 137 0.86 -5.01 -5.35
C LEU A 137 -0.65 -5.18 -5.24
N ILE A 138 -1.40 -5.04 -6.33
CA ILE A 138 -2.86 -5.09 -6.31
C ILE A 138 -3.29 -6.24 -7.20
N GLY A 139 -4.12 -7.14 -6.70
CA GLY A 139 -4.50 -8.32 -7.46
C GLY A 139 -5.78 -8.97 -6.98
N THR A 140 -6.23 -9.91 -7.80
CA THR A 140 -7.35 -10.77 -7.43
C THR A 140 -6.90 -11.82 -6.41
N GLN A 141 -7.85 -12.32 -5.62
CA GLN A 141 -7.61 -13.32 -4.59
C GLN A 141 -6.86 -14.55 -5.11
N ASP A 142 -7.28 -15.13 -6.22
CA ASP A 142 -6.65 -16.29 -6.85
C ASP A 142 -5.20 -16.00 -7.28
N MET A 143 -4.94 -14.82 -7.84
CA MET A 143 -3.60 -14.43 -8.30
C MET A 143 -2.64 -14.22 -7.14
N LEU A 144 -3.08 -13.56 -6.07
CA LEU A 144 -2.24 -13.26 -4.92
C LEU A 144 -2.05 -14.47 -4.01
N LEU A 145 -3.14 -15.14 -3.63
CA LEU A 145 -3.06 -16.28 -2.69
C LEU A 145 -2.31 -17.46 -3.30
N SER A 146 -2.49 -17.76 -4.59
CA SER A 146 -1.73 -18.83 -5.24
C SER A 146 -0.22 -18.61 -5.18
N ARG A 147 0.24 -17.36 -5.34
CA ARG A 147 1.66 -16.98 -5.20
C ARG A 147 2.11 -17.03 -3.75
N ALA A 148 1.28 -16.56 -2.83
CA ALA A 148 1.52 -16.65 -1.39
C ALA A 148 1.57 -18.11 -0.88
N LEU A 149 1.04 -19.07 -1.63
CA LEU A 149 1.08 -20.52 -1.37
C LEU A 149 2.17 -21.26 -2.18
N ASN A 150 3.12 -20.53 -2.79
CA ASN A 150 4.21 -21.08 -3.59
C ASN A 150 3.72 -21.91 -4.79
N ARG A 151 2.58 -21.52 -5.36
CA ARG A 151 1.97 -22.15 -6.54
C ARG A 151 1.35 -21.10 -7.45
N GLY A 152 2.14 -20.10 -7.82
CA GLY A 152 1.66 -18.89 -8.51
C GLY A 152 0.85 -19.20 -9.78
N TYR A 153 -0.43 -18.83 -9.77
CA TYR A 153 -1.31 -18.95 -10.92
C TYR A 153 -0.82 -18.07 -12.07
N ALA A 154 -0.83 -18.60 -13.30
CA ALA A 154 -0.23 -17.97 -14.47
C ALA A 154 1.24 -17.52 -14.26
N SER A 155 1.99 -18.21 -13.39
CA SER A 155 3.41 -17.93 -13.16
C SER A 155 4.30 -19.13 -13.48
N ALA A 156 5.46 -18.86 -14.10
CA ALA A 156 6.47 -19.86 -14.35
C ALA A 156 6.98 -20.47 -13.02
N ARG A 157 7.12 -21.80 -12.97
CA ARG A 157 7.50 -22.53 -11.75
C ARG A 157 8.79 -22.03 -11.10
N ALA A 158 9.77 -21.62 -11.91
CA ALA A 158 11.03 -21.06 -11.42
C ALA A 158 10.85 -19.74 -10.63
N ARG A 159 9.73 -19.02 -10.82
CA ARG A 159 9.42 -17.79 -10.07
C ARG A 159 8.70 -18.03 -8.75
N TRP A 160 8.07 -19.20 -8.55
CA TRP A 160 7.22 -19.42 -7.39
C TRP A 160 7.92 -19.14 -6.05
N PRO A 161 9.18 -19.59 -5.81
CA PRO A 161 9.84 -19.32 -4.54
C PRO A 161 10.11 -17.82 -4.31
N MET A 162 10.40 -17.06 -5.37
CA MET A 162 10.60 -15.61 -5.28
C MET A 162 9.28 -14.90 -4.97
N GLU A 163 8.22 -15.20 -5.72
CA GLU A 163 6.91 -14.59 -5.50
C GLU A 163 6.38 -14.93 -4.10
N TYR A 164 6.55 -16.18 -3.66
CA TYR A 164 6.22 -16.63 -2.32
C TYR A 164 6.97 -15.84 -1.25
N ALA A 165 8.30 -15.71 -1.36
CA ALA A 165 9.10 -14.98 -0.40
C ALA A 165 8.70 -13.50 -0.31
N LEU A 166 8.51 -12.84 -1.46
CA LEU A 166 8.16 -11.42 -1.51
C LEU A 166 6.71 -11.12 -1.12
N LEU A 167 5.84 -12.12 -1.05
CA LEU A 167 4.48 -11.96 -0.54
C LEU A 167 4.35 -12.32 0.96
N ASN A 168 5.32 -13.05 1.52
CA ASN A 168 5.29 -13.48 2.92
C ASN A 168 6.27 -12.72 3.83
N GLN A 169 7.28 -12.05 3.28
CA GLN A 169 8.28 -11.30 4.05
C GLN A 169 8.17 -9.81 3.80
N ASP A 170 8.12 -8.96 4.82
CA ASP A 170 8.11 -7.49 4.65
C ASP A 170 6.96 -7.02 3.73
N ALA A 171 5.80 -7.68 3.87
CA ALA A 171 4.54 -7.40 3.19
C ALA A 171 3.41 -7.07 4.18
N LEU A 172 2.64 -6.02 3.89
CA LEU A 172 1.39 -5.68 4.55
C LEU A 172 0.23 -6.10 3.66
N TRP A 173 -0.58 -7.05 4.11
CA TRP A 173 -1.76 -7.50 3.38
C TRP A 173 -3.01 -6.69 3.76
N VAL A 174 -3.71 -6.24 2.73
CA VAL A 174 -5.02 -5.59 2.82
C VAL A 174 -6.02 -6.49 2.12
N MET A 175 -6.91 -7.08 2.90
CA MET A 175 -8.05 -7.83 2.40
C MET A 175 -9.23 -6.86 2.32
N ASP A 176 -9.65 -6.48 1.12
CA ASP A 176 -10.67 -5.45 0.92
C ASP A 176 -11.92 -5.99 0.24
N GLU A 177 -13.07 -5.44 0.63
CA GLU A 177 -14.38 -5.95 0.26
C GLU A 177 -14.54 -7.45 0.59
N VAL A 178 -14.07 -7.86 1.78
CA VAL A 178 -14.07 -9.26 2.28
C VAL A 178 -15.45 -9.90 2.31
N GLN A 179 -16.52 -9.11 2.43
CA GLN A 179 -17.89 -9.61 2.36
C GLN A 179 -18.31 -10.07 0.95
N LEU A 180 -17.52 -9.73 -0.08
CA LEU A 180 -17.69 -10.18 -1.45
C LEU A 180 -16.67 -11.28 -1.83
N MET A 181 -15.78 -11.67 -0.90
CA MET A 181 -14.88 -12.80 -1.07
C MET A 181 -15.61 -14.07 -0.64
N ASP A 182 -16.24 -14.75 -1.59
CA ASP A 182 -16.83 -16.08 -1.36
C ASP A 182 -15.78 -17.20 -1.50
N VAL A 183 -16.13 -18.42 -1.09
CA VAL A 183 -15.24 -19.61 -1.08
C VAL A 183 -15.13 -20.26 -2.45
#